data_AF-R4MGN3-F1
#
_entry.id   AF-R4MGN3-F1
#
_cell.length_a   1.000
_cell.length_b   1.000
_cell.length_c   1.000
_cell.angle_alpha   90.00
_cell.angle_beta   90.00
_cell.angle_gamma   90.00
#
_symmetry.space_group_name_H-M   'P 1'
#
loop_
_entity.id
_entity.type
_entity.pdbx_description
1 polymer ?
#
loop_
_entity_poly.entity_id
_entity_poly.type
_entity_poly.pdbx_seq_one_letter_code
_entity_poly.pdbx_strand_id
1 'polypeptide(L)'
;MLSALFTDGAGPIPELGTTVGLLPAWQIVLILLLLGVLGLRDKVIFLAARGEVYATLTVTFLFGRLNGIDMIVAAKLVFLVIWIGAATSKLNRHFPFVISTMMSNNPLFRPRFIKRMFFKKFPGDLRPGLLSRIVAHVSTVIEMCVPVVLFVAHGGWPTVVAATIMVCFHLGILTAIPMGVPLEWNVFMIFGVLSLFVGHACLGLADVKNPVPLAILIAVVAGIVIAGNVFPRKISFLAAMRYYAGNWDTTLWCIKPSAEDKINRGIVAIASMPAAQLERFYGKDRAQIPMYLGYAFRAMNSHGRALFTLAHRAMAGHDEDDYVITDGERVCSTAVGWNFGDGHLHNEQLIAAMQQRCGFQPGEVRVVLLDAQPIHRQTQEYRLVDAATGEFERGYVRVADMVNRQPWDDDVPVNKLLAFVS
;
A
#
# COMPACT_ATOMS: atom_id res chain seq x y z
N MET A 1 0.19 18.07 -19.67
CA MET A 1 1.25 17.12 -19.24
C MET A 1 2.14 16.71 -20.39
N LEU A 2 1.61 16.18 -21.51
CA LEU A 2 2.42 15.81 -22.68
C LEU A 2 3.34 16.93 -23.21
N SER A 3 2.89 18.18 -23.20
CA SER A 3 3.71 19.33 -23.60
C SER A 3 5.01 19.49 -22.80
N ALA A 4 5.04 19.08 -21.52
CA ALA A 4 6.24 19.16 -20.69
C ALA A 4 7.36 18.23 -21.20
N LEU A 5 7.01 17.11 -21.84
CA LEU A 5 7.99 16.18 -22.45
C LEU A 5 8.70 16.78 -23.67
N PHE A 6 8.11 17.81 -24.27
CA PHE A 6 8.62 18.48 -25.47
C PHE A 6 9.03 19.93 -25.19
N THR A 7 9.12 20.33 -23.92
CA THR A 7 9.51 21.69 -23.54
C THR A 7 11.01 21.78 -23.35
N ASP A 8 11.62 22.86 -23.83
CA ASP A 8 13.02 23.19 -23.57
C ASP A 8 13.30 23.47 -22.09
N GLY A 9 14.54 23.23 -21.67
CA GLY A 9 14.97 23.58 -20.32
C GLY A 9 15.04 25.09 -20.10
N ALA A 10 14.93 25.51 -18.84
CA ALA A 10 14.93 26.90 -18.41
C ALA A 10 16.32 27.57 -18.44
N GLY A 11 17.34 26.87 -18.94
CA GLY A 11 18.72 27.35 -19.08
C GLY A 11 19.68 26.77 -18.03
N PRO A 12 20.99 27.06 -18.16
CA PRO A 12 22.03 26.42 -17.36
C PRO A 12 21.83 26.56 -15.84
N ILE A 13 22.23 25.53 -15.09
CA ILE A 13 22.35 25.56 -13.62
C ILE A 13 23.82 25.28 -13.27
N PRO A 14 24.63 26.34 -13.06
CA PRO A 14 26.08 26.21 -12.86
C PRO A 14 26.44 25.33 -11.67
N GLU A 15 25.69 25.39 -10.58
CA GLU A 15 25.93 24.61 -9.37
C GLU A 15 25.82 23.10 -9.60
N LEU A 16 25.07 22.69 -10.63
CA LEU A 16 24.88 21.30 -11.04
C LEU A 16 25.64 20.97 -12.33
N GLY A 17 26.40 21.91 -12.89
CA GLY A 17 27.14 21.71 -14.14
C GLY A 17 26.28 21.40 -15.37
N THR A 18 25.01 21.83 -15.36
CA THR A 18 24.06 21.54 -16.47
C THR A 18 23.90 22.73 -17.41
N THR A 19 23.79 22.47 -18.71
CA THR A 19 23.59 23.51 -19.74
C THR A 19 22.13 23.69 -20.18
N VAL A 20 21.30 22.67 -19.97
CA VAL A 20 19.87 22.66 -20.34
C VAL A 20 18.98 23.16 -19.19
N GLY A 21 19.30 22.75 -17.95
CA GLY A 21 18.53 23.11 -16.76
C GLY A 21 17.28 22.28 -16.52
N LEU A 22 16.30 22.89 -15.85
CA LEU A 22 15.05 22.27 -15.41
C LEU A 22 13.86 22.72 -16.27
N LEU A 23 12.70 22.06 -16.10
CA LEU A 23 11.46 22.55 -16.69
C LEU A 23 11.11 23.98 -16.20
N PRO A 24 10.46 24.81 -17.03
CA PRO A 24 9.93 26.10 -16.59
C PRO A 24 9.03 25.95 -15.36
N ALA A 25 9.26 26.78 -14.34
CA ALA A 25 8.59 26.65 -13.04
C ALA A 25 7.05 26.65 -13.12
N TRP A 26 6.48 27.41 -14.06
CA TRP A 26 5.03 27.44 -14.25
C TRP A 26 4.45 26.08 -14.67
N GLN A 27 5.21 25.25 -15.40
CA GLN A 27 4.77 23.92 -15.79
C GLN A 27 4.74 22.98 -14.59
N ILE A 28 5.76 23.06 -13.73
CA ILE A 28 5.83 22.31 -12.46
C ILE A 28 4.64 22.69 -11.58
N VAL A 29 4.39 24.00 -11.39
CA VAL A 29 3.26 24.51 -10.62
C VAL A 29 1.93 24.05 -11.22
N LEU A 30 1.78 24.13 -12.55
CA LEU A 30 0.56 23.68 -13.22
C LEU A 30 0.31 22.18 -13.02
N ILE A 31 1.34 21.33 -13.12
CA ILE A 31 1.24 19.89 -12.85
C ILE A 31 0.75 19.64 -11.42
N LEU A 32 1.36 20.31 -10.43
CA LEU A 32 1.00 20.18 -9.02
C LEU A 32 -0.41 20.67 -8.73
N LEU A 33 -0.81 21.83 -9.30
CA LEU A 33 -2.14 22.39 -9.13
C LEU A 33 -3.22 21.49 -9.75
N LEU A 34 -3.00 21.01 -10.97
CA LEU A 34 -3.94 20.08 -11.63
C LEU A 34 -4.09 18.80 -10.82
N LEU A 35 -2.99 18.20 -10.39
CA LEU A 35 -3.04 17.00 -9.55
C LEU A 35 -3.74 17.26 -8.21
N GLY A 36 -3.49 18.40 -7.57
CA GLY A 36 -4.15 18.80 -6.34
C GLY A 36 -5.65 18.98 -6.50
N VAL A 37 -6.09 19.76 -7.50
CA VAL A 37 -7.51 20.00 -7.79
C VAL A 37 -8.23 18.69 -8.16
N LEU A 38 -7.62 17.86 -9.01
CA LEU A 38 -8.18 16.55 -9.36
C LEU A 38 -8.22 15.62 -8.15
N GLY A 39 -7.17 15.59 -7.33
CA GLY A 39 -7.08 14.77 -6.13
C GLY A 39 -8.07 15.14 -5.03
N LEU A 40 -8.43 16.42 -4.91
CA LEU A 40 -9.49 16.89 -4.01
C LEU A 40 -10.87 16.38 -4.43
N ARG A 41 -11.09 16.21 -5.74
CA ARG A 41 -12.35 15.67 -6.29
C ARG A 41 -12.38 14.15 -6.28
N ASP A 42 -11.27 13.53 -6.67
CA ASP A 42 -11.13 12.09 -6.82
C ASP A 42 -9.76 11.63 -6.31
N LYS A 43 -9.77 10.96 -5.16
CA LYS A 43 -8.57 10.43 -4.52
C LYS A 43 -7.89 9.35 -5.37
N VAL A 44 -8.63 8.64 -6.21
CA VAL A 44 -8.09 7.59 -7.08
C VAL A 44 -7.04 8.18 -8.00
N ILE A 45 -7.31 9.35 -8.60
CA ILE A 45 -6.35 10.03 -9.49
C ILE A 45 -5.07 10.37 -8.73
N PHE A 46 -5.20 10.91 -7.51
CA PHE A 46 -4.04 11.29 -6.70
C PHE A 46 -3.18 10.08 -6.32
N LEU A 47 -3.80 8.99 -5.87
CA LEU A 47 -3.12 7.78 -5.44
C LEU A 47 -2.53 7.00 -6.63
N ALA A 48 -3.26 6.95 -7.76
CA ALA A 48 -2.78 6.33 -8.99
C ALA A 48 -1.58 7.08 -9.59
N ALA A 49 -1.57 8.40 -9.48
CA ALA A 49 -0.41 9.23 -9.84
C ALA A 49 0.74 9.15 -8.83
N ARG A 50 0.57 8.39 -7.72
CA ARG A 50 1.54 8.28 -6.63
C ARG A 50 1.93 9.65 -6.08
N GLY A 51 0.93 10.51 -5.86
CA GLY A 51 1.15 11.90 -5.44
C GLY A 51 2.03 12.02 -4.19
N GLU A 52 1.93 11.07 -3.27
CA GLU A 52 2.74 11.01 -2.05
C GLU A 52 4.25 10.88 -2.33
N VAL A 53 4.66 10.28 -3.45
CA VAL A 53 6.07 10.15 -3.86
C VAL A 53 6.40 11.14 -4.96
N TYR A 54 5.74 11.03 -6.12
CA TYR A 54 6.13 11.75 -7.32
C TYR A 54 5.71 13.21 -7.29
N ALA A 55 4.57 13.58 -6.71
CA ALA A 55 4.23 14.99 -6.56
C ALA A 55 5.12 15.67 -5.51
N THR A 56 5.41 14.97 -4.40
CA THR A 56 6.36 15.44 -3.39
C THR A 56 7.75 15.70 -3.98
N LEU A 57 8.26 14.79 -4.83
CA LEU A 57 9.51 15.01 -5.55
C LEU A 57 9.38 16.07 -6.65
N THR A 58 8.19 16.22 -7.26
CA THR A 58 7.93 17.31 -8.21
C THR A 58 8.05 18.68 -7.53
N VAL A 59 7.64 18.80 -6.26
CA VAL A 59 7.81 20.02 -5.46
C VAL A 59 9.29 20.37 -5.26
N THR A 60 10.20 19.39 -5.15
CA THR A 60 11.63 19.68 -4.93
C THR A 60 12.24 20.44 -6.10
N PHE A 61 11.75 20.25 -7.33
CA PHE A 61 12.19 21.03 -8.49
C PHE A 61 11.90 22.53 -8.39
N LEU A 62 10.92 22.95 -7.57
CA LEU A 62 10.67 24.38 -7.31
C LEU A 62 11.84 25.03 -6.56
N PHE A 63 12.60 24.26 -5.77
CA PHE A 63 13.82 24.75 -5.13
C PHE A 63 14.94 24.99 -6.14
N GLY A 64 14.94 24.25 -7.26
CA GLY A 64 15.97 24.37 -8.31
C GLY A 64 16.03 25.75 -8.96
N ARG A 65 14.91 26.50 -8.94
CA ARG A 65 14.87 27.91 -9.34
C ARG A 65 15.67 28.81 -8.41
N LEU A 66 15.63 28.53 -7.11
CA LEU A 66 16.33 29.33 -6.10
C LEU A 66 17.79 28.91 -6.04
N ASN A 67 18.05 27.61 -5.98
CA ASN A 67 19.37 27.02 -5.98
C ASN A 67 19.29 25.53 -6.37
N GLY A 68 20.08 25.10 -7.35
CA GLY A 68 20.13 23.70 -7.79
C GLY A 68 20.53 22.71 -6.68
N ILE A 69 21.37 23.12 -5.74
CA ILE A 69 21.79 22.30 -4.60
C ILE A 69 20.60 22.04 -3.66
N ASP A 70 19.80 23.07 -3.36
CA ASP A 70 18.63 22.95 -2.48
C ASP A 70 17.63 21.91 -3.03
N MET A 71 17.45 21.84 -4.35
CA MET A 71 16.63 20.80 -5.00
C MET A 71 17.15 19.39 -4.73
N ILE A 72 18.46 19.17 -4.88
CA ILE A 72 19.07 17.85 -4.67
C ILE A 72 18.97 17.45 -3.20
N VAL A 73 19.29 18.36 -2.27
CA VAL A 73 19.21 18.09 -0.83
C VAL A 73 17.76 17.86 -0.41
N ALA A 74 16.80 18.63 -0.94
CA ALA A 74 15.37 18.40 -0.72
C ALA A 74 14.94 17.01 -1.18
N ALA A 75 15.35 16.58 -2.38
CA ALA A 75 15.04 15.26 -2.89
C ALA A 75 15.64 14.15 -2.02
N LYS A 76 16.91 14.27 -1.60
CA LYS A 76 17.54 13.33 -0.67
C LYS A 76 16.76 13.20 0.65
N LEU A 77 16.31 14.33 1.21
CA LEU A 77 15.53 14.33 2.45
C LEU A 77 14.13 13.73 2.27
N VAL A 78 13.47 13.96 1.14
CA VAL A 78 12.20 13.28 0.81
C VAL A 78 12.39 11.77 0.75
N PHE A 79 13.46 11.29 0.10
CA PHE A 79 13.83 9.86 0.09
C PHE A 79 14.06 9.33 1.50
N LEU A 80 14.76 10.09 2.34
CA LEU A 80 15.00 9.73 3.74
C LEU A 80 13.70 9.58 4.52
N VAL A 81 12.75 10.52 4.38
CA VAL A 81 11.42 10.44 5.01
C VAL A 81 10.64 9.22 4.51
N ILE A 82 10.71 8.92 3.21
CA ILE A 82 10.04 7.75 2.62
C ILE A 82 10.59 6.45 3.24
N TRP A 83 11.90 6.25 3.22
CA TRP A 83 12.49 5.01 3.75
C TRP A 83 12.33 4.87 5.26
N ILE A 84 12.55 5.93 6.03
CA ILE A 84 12.33 5.91 7.49
C ILE A 84 10.85 5.68 7.81
N GLY A 85 9.94 6.32 7.08
CA GLY A 85 8.50 6.08 7.21
C GLY A 85 8.12 4.63 6.92
N ALA A 86 8.69 4.06 5.86
CA ALA A 86 8.46 2.67 5.47
C ALA A 86 9.05 1.64 6.44
N ALA A 87 10.24 1.91 6.98
CA ALA A 87 10.84 1.10 8.03
C ALA A 87 10.06 1.20 9.35
N THR A 88 9.66 2.42 9.75
CA THR A 88 8.86 2.65 10.97
C THR A 88 7.54 1.90 10.91
N SER A 89 6.89 1.93 9.75
CA SER A 89 5.64 1.23 9.51
C SER A 89 5.76 -0.29 9.69
N LYS A 90 6.95 -0.88 9.51
CA LYS A 90 7.23 -2.32 9.67
C LYS A 90 7.45 -2.75 11.13
N LEU A 91 7.49 -1.80 12.08
CA LEU A 91 7.59 -2.06 13.52
C LEU A 91 6.26 -2.55 14.10
N ASN A 92 5.78 -3.70 13.61
CA ASN A 92 4.50 -4.26 13.97
C ASN A 92 4.54 -5.82 13.94
N ARG A 93 3.43 -6.47 14.33
CA ARG A 93 3.34 -7.95 14.34
C ARG A 93 2.88 -8.55 13.01
N HIS A 94 2.43 -7.73 12.08
CA HIS A 94 1.94 -8.10 10.75
C HIS A 94 3.07 -8.35 9.75
N PHE A 95 4.17 -7.59 9.82
CA PHE A 95 5.24 -7.64 8.82
C PHE A 95 5.87 -9.03 8.61
N PRO A 96 6.11 -9.85 9.66
CA PRO A 96 6.59 -11.23 9.46
C PRO A 96 5.66 -12.10 8.60
N PHE A 97 4.36 -11.82 8.57
CA PHE A 97 3.41 -12.52 7.68
C PHE A 97 3.66 -12.15 6.22
N VAL A 98 3.87 -10.86 5.94
CA VAL A 98 4.24 -10.38 4.59
C VAL A 98 5.51 -11.06 4.11
N ILE A 99 6.56 -11.08 4.92
CA ILE A 99 7.81 -11.76 4.58
C ILE A 99 7.58 -13.25 4.31
N SER A 100 6.83 -13.94 5.18
CA SER A 100 6.54 -15.35 5.01
C SER A 100 5.84 -15.64 3.69
N THR A 101 4.80 -14.86 3.36
CA THR A 101 4.06 -15.00 2.10
C THR A 101 4.87 -14.61 0.89
N MET A 102 5.60 -13.50 0.97
CA MET A 102 6.35 -12.94 -0.15
C MET A 102 7.53 -13.84 -0.53
N MET A 103 8.28 -14.30 0.47
CA MET A 103 9.50 -15.08 0.23
C MET A 103 9.22 -16.54 -0.11
N SER A 104 8.19 -17.17 0.47
CA SER A 104 7.76 -18.52 0.06
C SER A 104 7.25 -18.56 -1.38
N ASN A 105 6.77 -17.43 -1.89
CA ASN A 105 6.31 -17.28 -3.25
C ASN A 105 7.41 -16.81 -4.22
N ASN A 106 8.57 -16.38 -3.73
CA ASN A 106 9.64 -15.82 -4.57
C ASN A 106 10.07 -16.79 -5.70
N PRO A 107 10.07 -16.35 -6.97
CA PRO A 107 10.40 -17.17 -8.13
C PRO A 107 11.88 -17.59 -8.18
N LEU A 108 12.78 -16.82 -7.57
CA LEU A 108 14.21 -17.15 -7.49
C LEU A 108 14.46 -18.30 -6.50
N PHE A 109 13.60 -18.46 -5.50
CA PHE A 109 13.72 -19.53 -4.49
C PHE A 109 13.01 -20.80 -4.95
N ARG A 110 13.55 -21.48 -5.97
CA ARG A 110 12.96 -22.69 -6.55
C ARG A 110 12.82 -23.88 -5.57
N PRO A 111 13.81 -24.19 -4.71
CA PRO A 111 13.72 -25.37 -3.86
C PRO A 111 12.58 -25.27 -2.82
N ARG A 112 11.71 -26.28 -2.79
CA ARG A 112 10.54 -26.32 -1.87
C ARG A 112 10.94 -26.24 -0.40
N PHE A 113 12.09 -26.79 -0.01
CA PHE A 113 12.54 -26.75 1.39
C PHE A 113 12.83 -25.32 1.85
N ILE A 114 13.42 -24.46 1.01
CA ILE A 114 13.68 -23.05 1.32
C ILE A 114 12.37 -22.32 1.55
N LYS A 115 11.40 -22.51 0.64
CA LYS A 115 10.05 -21.93 0.77
C LYS A 115 9.38 -22.33 2.08
N ARG A 116 9.55 -23.58 2.51
CA ARG A 116 8.98 -24.12 3.76
C ARG A 116 9.64 -23.58 5.02
N MET A 117 10.91 -23.18 4.97
CA MET A 117 11.62 -22.59 6.13
C MET A 117 11.04 -21.24 6.59
N PHE A 118 10.26 -20.57 5.73
CA PHE A 118 9.56 -19.34 6.10
C PHE A 118 8.36 -19.58 7.02
N PHE A 119 7.90 -20.83 7.17
CA PHE A 119 6.81 -21.19 8.08
C PHE A 119 7.33 -21.84 9.36
N LYS A 120 6.55 -21.76 10.44
CA LYS A 120 6.93 -22.33 11.75
C LYS A 120 7.06 -23.86 11.70
N LYS A 121 6.11 -24.55 11.07
CA LYS A 121 6.16 -26.00 10.83
C LYS A 121 5.26 -26.40 9.65
N PHE A 122 5.77 -26.34 8.42
CA PHE A 122 4.99 -26.75 7.25
C PHE A 122 4.68 -28.27 7.25
N PRO A 123 3.46 -28.72 6.88
CA PRO A 123 2.27 -27.92 6.54
C PRO A 123 1.36 -27.57 7.74
N GLY A 124 1.60 -28.14 8.92
CA GLY A 124 0.68 -28.05 10.06
C GLY A 124 0.66 -26.73 10.84
N ASP A 125 1.66 -25.86 10.66
CA ASP A 125 1.73 -24.53 11.25
C ASP A 125 2.32 -23.53 10.25
N LEU A 126 1.43 -22.75 9.63
CA LEU A 126 1.76 -21.77 8.58
C LEU A 126 2.01 -20.37 9.12
N ARG A 127 2.11 -20.20 10.45
CA ARG A 127 2.54 -18.92 11.05
C ARG A 127 4.00 -18.62 10.67
N PRO A 128 4.43 -17.34 10.70
CA PRO A 128 5.80 -16.96 10.37
C PRO A 128 6.84 -17.72 11.20
N GLY A 129 7.77 -18.37 10.51
CA GLY A 129 8.89 -19.11 11.10
C GLY A 129 9.98 -18.18 11.65
N LEU A 130 11.08 -18.78 12.13
CA LEU A 130 12.25 -18.03 12.58
C LEU A 130 12.88 -17.21 11.44
N LEU A 131 13.03 -17.82 10.26
CA LEU A 131 13.61 -17.15 9.09
C LEU A 131 12.81 -15.91 8.68
N SER A 132 11.47 -16.01 8.63
CA SER A 132 10.59 -14.89 8.33
C SER A 132 10.76 -13.73 9.31
N ARG A 133 10.88 -14.03 10.61
CA ARG A 133 11.10 -13.02 11.64
C ARG A 133 12.48 -12.37 11.52
N ILE A 134 13.54 -13.15 11.30
CA ILE A 134 14.89 -12.62 11.11
C ILE A 134 14.93 -11.70 9.88
N VAL A 135 14.42 -12.15 8.74
CA VAL A 135 14.39 -11.35 7.51
C VAL A 135 13.54 -10.09 7.70
N ALA A 136 12.40 -10.17 8.40
CA ALA A 136 11.60 -9.00 8.74
C ALA A 136 12.38 -7.97 9.59
N HIS A 137 13.08 -8.41 10.63
CA HIS A 137 13.86 -7.50 11.47
C HIS A 137 15.07 -6.92 10.73
N VAL A 138 15.85 -7.75 10.03
CA VAL A 138 17.02 -7.30 9.28
C VAL A 138 16.64 -6.32 8.16
N SER A 139 15.58 -6.61 7.41
CA SER A 139 15.08 -5.69 6.37
C SER A 139 14.63 -4.36 6.96
N THR A 140 13.93 -4.37 8.10
CA THR A 140 13.53 -3.15 8.81
C THR A 140 14.75 -2.34 9.27
N VAL A 141 15.79 -2.99 9.80
CA VAL A 141 17.03 -2.32 10.22
C VAL A 141 17.78 -1.74 9.03
N ILE A 142 17.88 -2.46 7.92
CA ILE A 142 18.52 -1.96 6.69
C ILE A 142 17.79 -0.72 6.19
N GLU A 143 16.47 -0.79 6.04
CA GLU A 143 15.64 0.30 5.53
C GLU A 143 15.60 1.51 6.47
N MET A 144 15.88 1.33 7.77
CA MET A 144 16.02 2.43 8.72
C MET A 144 17.42 3.06 8.69
N CYS A 145 18.48 2.24 8.72
CA CYS A 145 19.83 2.70 8.97
C CYS A 145 20.61 3.07 7.70
N VAL A 146 20.48 2.30 6.62
CA VAL A 146 21.25 2.51 5.39
C VAL A 146 20.93 3.86 4.73
N PRO A 147 19.67 4.32 4.67
CA PRO A 147 19.35 5.67 4.21
C PRO A 147 20.04 6.79 4.99
N VAL A 148 20.16 6.64 6.31
CA VAL A 148 20.86 7.62 7.16
C VAL A 148 22.34 7.64 6.80
N VAL A 149 22.96 6.46 6.65
CA VAL A 149 24.36 6.35 6.21
C VAL A 149 24.54 6.98 4.83
N LEU A 150 23.67 6.69 3.86
CA LEU A 150 23.70 7.28 2.53
C LEU A 150 23.59 8.81 2.56
N PHE A 151 22.78 9.35 3.46
CA PHE A 151 22.57 10.79 3.57
C PHE A 151 23.78 11.52 4.18
N VAL A 152 24.43 10.92 5.19
CA VAL A 152 25.57 11.55 5.89
C VAL A 152 26.92 11.17 5.29
N ALA A 153 26.99 10.13 4.45
CA ALA A 153 28.20 9.75 3.75
C ALA A 153 28.43 10.71 2.57
N HIS A 154 29.42 11.59 2.71
CA HIS A 154 29.79 12.55 1.67
C HIS A 154 30.75 11.96 0.62
N GLY A 155 30.50 10.71 0.17
CA GLY A 155 31.33 9.97 -0.78
C GLY A 155 32.15 8.83 -0.17
N GLY A 156 33.13 8.33 -0.94
CA GLY A 156 34.05 7.26 -0.54
C GLY A 156 33.39 5.88 -0.32
N TRP A 157 34.15 4.97 0.32
CA TRP A 157 33.71 3.60 0.61
C TRP A 157 32.40 3.49 1.40
N PRO A 158 32.11 4.33 2.42
CA PRO A 158 30.84 4.27 3.13
C PRO A 158 29.63 4.46 2.20
N THR A 159 29.72 5.40 1.26
CA THR A 159 28.66 5.64 0.26
C THR A 159 28.51 4.44 -0.67
N VAL A 160 29.62 3.87 -1.16
CA VAL A 160 29.60 2.70 -2.05
C VAL A 160 28.95 1.50 -1.38
N VAL A 161 29.34 1.20 -0.14
CA VAL A 161 28.78 0.06 0.62
C VAL A 161 27.30 0.28 0.89
N ALA A 162 26.91 1.46 1.38
CA ALA A 162 25.52 1.76 1.70
C ALA A 162 24.64 1.73 0.44
N ALA A 163 25.11 2.30 -0.68
CA ALA A 163 24.40 2.27 -1.96
C ALA A 163 24.24 0.84 -2.48
N THR A 164 25.31 0.02 -2.40
CA THR A 164 25.26 -1.39 -2.81
C THR A 164 24.21 -2.15 -2.02
N ILE A 165 24.20 -2.00 -0.68
CA ILE A 165 23.20 -2.65 0.18
C ILE A 165 21.79 -2.19 -0.20
N MET A 166 21.57 -0.90 -0.42
CA MET A 166 20.24 -0.35 -0.74
C MET A 166 19.75 -0.80 -2.12
N VAL A 167 20.64 -0.88 -3.11
CA VAL A 167 20.33 -1.41 -4.45
C VAL A 167 19.98 -2.90 -4.35
N CYS A 168 20.78 -3.70 -3.64
CA CYS A 168 20.47 -5.12 -3.41
C CYS A 168 19.15 -5.32 -2.67
N PHE A 169 18.84 -4.46 -1.69
CA PHE A 169 17.57 -4.48 -0.96
C PHE A 169 16.39 -4.28 -1.91
N HIS A 170 16.42 -3.24 -2.74
CA HIS A 170 15.35 -2.98 -3.71
C HIS A 170 15.26 -4.04 -4.81
N LEU A 171 16.38 -4.60 -5.27
CA LEU A 171 16.39 -5.74 -6.20
C LEU A 171 15.78 -7.00 -5.57
N GLY A 172 16.03 -7.23 -4.28
CA GLY A 172 15.43 -8.33 -3.52
C GLY A 172 13.91 -8.22 -3.46
N ILE A 173 13.38 -7.01 -3.26
CA ILE A 173 11.92 -6.74 -3.30
C ILE A 173 11.38 -6.89 -4.72
N LEU A 174 12.07 -6.32 -5.71
CA LEU A 174 11.69 -6.36 -7.14
C LEU A 174 11.55 -7.80 -7.65
N THR A 175 12.35 -8.72 -7.14
CA THR A 175 12.38 -10.13 -7.56
C THR A 175 11.41 -11.02 -6.79
N ALA A 176 10.71 -10.50 -5.78
CA ALA A 176 9.66 -11.22 -5.06
C ALA A 176 8.30 -11.14 -5.77
N ILE A 177 7.36 -12.04 -5.47
CA ILE A 177 6.09 -12.12 -6.24
C ILE A 177 5.29 -10.81 -6.16
N PRO A 178 4.83 -10.28 -7.32
CA PRO A 178 4.09 -9.04 -7.44
C PRO A 178 2.62 -9.25 -7.09
N MET A 179 2.25 -9.16 -5.81
CA MET A 179 0.87 -8.84 -5.45
C MET A 179 0.89 -7.52 -4.68
N GLY A 180 0.46 -6.43 -5.33
CA GLY A 180 0.48 -5.07 -4.76
C GLY A 180 1.87 -4.41 -4.71
N VAL A 181 2.82 -4.87 -5.54
CA VAL A 181 4.21 -4.40 -5.55
C VAL A 181 4.36 -3.36 -6.66
N PRO A 182 4.69 -2.09 -6.35
CA PRO A 182 5.01 -1.13 -7.38
C PRO A 182 6.43 -1.41 -7.87
N LEU A 183 6.54 -2.26 -8.88
CA LEU A 183 7.82 -2.62 -9.48
C LEU A 183 8.53 -1.36 -10.01
N GLU A 184 7.74 -0.45 -10.60
CA GLU A 184 8.18 0.87 -11.06
C GLU A 184 8.79 1.70 -9.92
N TRP A 185 8.22 1.63 -8.73
CA TRP A 185 8.73 2.39 -7.58
C TRP A 185 10.06 1.84 -7.08
N ASN A 186 10.28 0.52 -7.09
CA ASN A 186 11.59 -0.03 -6.70
C ASN A 186 12.68 0.35 -7.70
N VAL A 187 12.37 0.37 -9.00
CA VAL A 187 13.28 0.87 -10.03
C VAL A 187 13.57 2.35 -9.83
N PHE A 188 12.54 3.15 -9.55
CA PHE A 188 12.69 4.58 -9.23
C PHE A 188 13.56 4.81 -7.99
N MET A 189 13.39 4.00 -6.94
CA MET A 189 14.20 4.10 -5.73
C MET A 189 15.68 3.77 -6.00
N ILE A 190 15.97 2.74 -6.80
CA ILE A 190 17.34 2.43 -7.25
C ILE A 190 17.93 3.60 -8.04
N PHE A 191 17.16 4.16 -8.97
CA PHE A 191 17.58 5.35 -9.72
C PHE A 191 17.87 6.53 -8.77
N GLY A 192 17.03 6.75 -7.76
CA GLY A 192 17.24 7.79 -6.75
C GLY A 192 18.51 7.57 -5.91
N VAL A 193 18.80 6.33 -5.50
CA VAL A 193 20.08 5.99 -4.82
C VAL A 193 21.27 6.41 -5.68
N LEU A 194 21.29 6.00 -6.94
CA LEU A 194 22.42 6.25 -7.83
C LEU A 194 22.53 7.72 -8.24
N SER A 195 21.42 8.37 -8.58
CA SER A 195 21.42 9.76 -9.05
C SER A 195 21.63 10.78 -7.93
N LEU A 196 20.94 10.62 -6.79
CA LEU A 196 20.98 11.59 -5.70
C LEU A 196 22.12 11.29 -4.73
N PHE A 197 22.22 10.06 -4.22
CA PHE A 197 23.14 9.74 -3.13
C PHE A 197 24.54 9.37 -3.61
N VAL A 198 24.69 8.77 -4.79
CA VAL A 198 26.00 8.51 -5.39
C VAL A 198 26.45 9.66 -6.29
N GLY A 199 25.61 10.06 -7.26
CA GLY A 199 25.94 11.10 -8.24
C GLY A 199 26.17 12.48 -7.63
N HIS A 200 25.51 12.77 -6.51
CA HIS A 200 25.66 14.04 -5.78
C HIS A 200 26.08 13.80 -4.32
N ALA A 201 26.94 12.80 -4.07
CA ALA A 201 27.33 12.38 -2.73
C ALA A 201 27.86 13.54 -1.84
N CYS A 202 28.58 14.49 -2.43
CA CYS A 202 29.16 15.62 -1.69
C CYS A 202 28.11 16.56 -1.06
N LEU A 203 26.90 16.68 -1.65
CA LEU A 203 25.89 17.65 -1.22
C LEU A 203 25.11 17.18 0.01
N GLY A 204 25.02 18.01 1.05
CA GLY A 204 24.24 17.75 2.26
C GLY A 204 23.65 19.02 2.89
N LEU A 205 23.24 18.91 4.16
CA LEU A 205 22.55 20.00 4.87
C LEU A 205 23.38 21.28 4.98
N ALA A 206 24.71 21.18 5.04
CA ALA A 206 25.61 22.33 5.13
C ALA A 206 25.63 23.19 3.85
N ASP A 207 25.22 22.62 2.72
CA ASP A 207 25.24 23.29 1.42
C ASP A 207 23.94 24.05 1.12
N VAL A 208 22.90 23.85 1.93
CA VAL A 208 21.56 24.42 1.76
C VAL A 208 21.60 25.94 1.92
N LYS A 209 21.04 26.67 0.95
CA LYS A 209 20.93 28.14 0.97
C LYS A 209 19.59 28.62 1.51
N ASN A 210 18.52 27.86 1.31
CA ASN A 210 17.18 28.19 1.78
C ASN A 210 16.67 27.15 2.79
N PRO A 211 17.18 27.15 4.04
CA PRO A 211 16.86 26.11 5.01
C PRO A 211 15.39 26.16 5.50
N VAL A 212 14.77 27.35 5.52
CA VAL A 212 13.40 27.51 6.03
C VAL A 212 12.36 26.84 5.11
N PRO A 213 12.29 27.14 3.79
CA PRO A 213 11.37 26.43 2.89
C PRO A 213 11.62 24.91 2.87
N LEU A 214 12.88 24.49 2.97
CA LEU A 214 13.24 23.07 3.04
C LEU A 214 12.68 22.42 4.31
N ALA A 215 12.88 23.03 5.46
CA ALA A 215 12.35 22.54 6.73
C ALA A 215 10.82 22.43 6.71
N ILE A 216 10.12 23.39 6.11
CA ILE A 216 8.66 23.35 5.94
C ILE A 216 8.24 22.14 5.10
N LEU A 217 8.89 21.93 3.94
CA LEU A 217 8.60 20.78 3.09
C LEU A 217 8.73 19.47 3.88
N ILE A 218 9.87 19.27 4.54
CA ILE A 218 10.15 18.03 5.28
C ILE A 218 9.19 17.86 6.47
N ALA A 219 8.85 18.94 7.18
CA ALA A 219 7.88 18.90 8.27
C ALA A 219 6.49 18.49 7.77
N VAL A 220 6.05 18.99 6.61
CA VAL A 220 4.76 18.60 6.02
C VAL A 220 4.77 17.14 5.60
N VAL A 221 5.79 16.69 4.87
CA VAL A 221 5.88 15.30 4.39
C VAL A 221 5.96 14.33 5.56
N ALA A 222 6.87 14.57 6.51
CA ALA A 222 6.99 13.75 7.71
C ALA A 222 5.73 13.79 8.58
N GLY A 223 5.09 14.97 8.69
CA GLY A 223 3.82 15.14 9.41
C GLY A 223 2.70 14.28 8.84
N ILE A 224 2.58 14.19 7.51
CA ILE A 224 1.60 13.30 6.85
C ILE A 224 1.90 11.83 7.16
N VAL A 225 3.16 11.42 7.08
CA VAL A 225 3.58 10.04 7.39
C VAL A 225 3.26 9.67 8.84
N ILE A 226 3.61 10.56 9.79
CA ILE A 226 3.33 10.38 11.22
C ILE A 226 1.82 10.32 11.46
N ALA A 227 1.07 11.30 10.94
CA ALA A 227 -0.37 11.36 11.09
C ALA A 227 -1.05 10.10 10.52
N GLY A 228 -0.56 9.56 9.40
CA GLY A 228 -1.11 8.35 8.79
C GLY A 228 -0.81 7.06 9.56
N ASN A 229 0.29 7.02 10.32
CA ASN A 229 0.56 5.91 11.24
C ASN A 229 -0.26 6.00 12.54
N VAL A 230 -0.63 7.22 12.96
CA VAL A 230 -1.45 7.46 14.16
C VAL A 230 -2.95 7.33 13.86
N PHE A 231 -3.40 7.80 12.69
CA PHE A 231 -4.81 7.84 12.26
C PHE A 231 -5.00 7.11 10.92
N PRO A 232 -4.72 5.81 10.85
CA PRO A 232 -4.67 5.09 9.58
C PRO A 232 -6.01 5.05 8.83
N ARG A 233 -7.15 5.12 9.54
CA ARG A 233 -8.49 5.22 8.94
C ARG A 233 -8.72 6.49 8.11
N LYS A 234 -7.92 7.55 8.36
CA LYS A 234 -8.10 8.85 7.70
C LYS A 234 -7.12 9.08 6.55
N ILE A 235 -5.98 8.40 6.58
CA ILE A 235 -4.86 8.66 5.69
C ILE A 235 -4.42 7.33 5.08
N SER A 236 -4.46 7.31 3.75
CA SER A 236 -3.99 6.20 2.91
C SER A 236 -2.67 5.63 3.43
N PHE A 237 -2.57 4.31 3.40
CA PHE A 237 -1.33 3.61 3.74
C PHE A 237 -0.18 4.03 2.80
N LEU A 238 -0.49 4.47 1.57
CA LEU A 238 0.48 5.01 0.62
C LEU A 238 1.12 6.28 1.17
N ALA A 239 0.31 7.26 1.53
CA ALA A 239 0.80 8.51 2.11
C ALA A 239 1.47 8.30 3.48
N ALA A 240 1.04 7.29 4.23
CA ALA A 240 1.63 6.91 5.51
C ALA A 240 2.94 6.10 5.38
N MET A 241 3.40 5.82 4.15
CA MET A 241 4.56 4.97 3.85
C MET A 241 4.45 3.54 4.40
N ARG A 242 3.25 3.01 4.62
CA ARG A 242 3.03 1.64 5.15
C ARG A 242 3.25 0.54 4.09
N TYR A 243 4.10 0.81 3.10
CA TYR A 243 4.45 -0.12 2.04
C TYR A 243 5.03 -1.41 2.63
N TYR A 244 4.45 -2.54 2.23
CA TYR A 244 4.86 -3.88 2.69
C TYR A 244 4.78 -4.10 4.20
N ALA A 245 4.16 -3.21 4.96
CA ALA A 245 4.16 -3.29 6.42
C ALA A 245 3.25 -4.41 6.97
N GLY A 246 2.39 -5.01 6.15
CA GLY A 246 1.40 -5.98 6.63
C GLY A 246 0.13 -5.33 7.19
N ASN A 247 0.08 -4.00 7.22
CA ASN A 247 -0.90 -3.22 7.96
C ASN A 247 -1.58 -2.13 7.09
N TRP A 248 -2.65 -2.51 6.41
CA TRP A 248 -3.51 -1.63 5.61
C TRP A 248 -4.99 -1.97 5.79
N ASP A 249 -5.85 -1.04 5.42
CA ASP A 249 -7.30 -1.17 5.51
C ASP A 249 -7.77 -2.23 4.51
N THR A 250 -8.62 -3.15 4.95
CA THR A 250 -9.06 -4.29 4.14
C THR A 250 -10.56 -4.48 4.25
N THR A 251 -11.19 -4.95 3.18
CA THR A 251 -12.61 -5.29 3.22
C THR A 251 -12.87 -6.61 2.53
N LEU A 252 -13.93 -7.29 2.95
CA LEU A 252 -14.39 -8.54 2.39
C LEU A 252 -15.90 -8.44 2.13
N TRP A 253 -16.33 -8.74 0.91
CA TRP A 253 -17.70 -8.51 0.44
C TRP A 253 -18.39 -9.85 0.23
N CYS A 254 -19.45 -10.11 0.97
CA CYS A 254 -20.33 -11.26 0.79
C CYS A 254 -21.46 -10.84 -0.16
N ILE A 255 -21.48 -11.40 -1.36
CA ILE A 255 -22.36 -10.97 -2.46
C ILE A 255 -23.24 -12.12 -2.89
N LYS A 256 -24.56 -11.94 -2.86
CA LYS A 256 -25.50 -12.91 -3.44
C LYS A 256 -25.49 -12.87 -4.98
N PRO A 257 -25.81 -13.96 -5.68
CA PRO A 257 -25.94 -13.97 -7.15
C PRO A 257 -26.87 -12.87 -7.69
N SER A 258 -27.96 -12.56 -6.98
CA SER A 258 -28.89 -11.48 -7.37
C SER A 258 -28.24 -10.08 -7.36
N ALA A 259 -27.26 -9.84 -6.48
CA ALA A 259 -26.46 -8.62 -6.48
C ALA A 259 -25.40 -8.62 -7.57
N GLU A 260 -24.78 -9.78 -7.87
CA GLU A 260 -23.82 -9.89 -8.97
C GLU A 260 -24.46 -9.48 -10.31
N ASP A 261 -25.68 -9.92 -10.58
CA ASP A 261 -26.44 -9.51 -11.77
C ASP A 261 -26.72 -7.99 -11.82
N LYS A 262 -26.90 -7.35 -10.67
CA LYS A 262 -27.07 -5.89 -10.58
C LYS A 262 -25.75 -5.16 -10.78
N ILE A 263 -24.64 -5.70 -10.28
CA ILE A 263 -23.29 -5.16 -10.52
C ILE A 263 -22.96 -5.24 -12.01
N ASN A 264 -23.16 -6.40 -12.65
CA ASN A 264 -22.86 -6.61 -14.06
C ASN A 264 -23.67 -5.68 -14.99
N ARG A 265 -24.88 -5.29 -14.60
CA ARG A 265 -25.72 -4.35 -15.36
C ARG A 265 -25.48 -2.89 -15.01
N GLY A 266 -25.24 -2.58 -13.74
CA GLY A 266 -25.19 -1.22 -13.21
C GLY A 266 -23.80 -0.60 -13.18
N ILE A 267 -22.74 -1.40 -13.28
CA ILE A 267 -21.35 -0.94 -13.24
C ILE A 267 -20.70 -1.15 -14.60
N VAL A 268 -20.30 -0.04 -15.23
CA VAL A 268 -19.49 -0.06 -16.45
C VAL A 268 -18.05 -0.34 -16.06
N ALA A 269 -17.63 -1.60 -16.21
CA ALA A 269 -16.27 -2.03 -15.94
C ALA A 269 -15.60 -2.54 -17.23
N ILE A 270 -14.34 -2.15 -17.44
CA ILE A 270 -13.51 -2.72 -18.53
C ILE A 270 -13.20 -4.19 -18.23
N ALA A 271 -13.08 -4.53 -16.94
CA ALA A 271 -12.86 -5.87 -16.43
C ALA A 271 -14.16 -6.44 -15.86
N SER A 272 -14.60 -7.62 -16.33
CA SER A 272 -15.70 -8.37 -15.71
C SER A 272 -15.38 -8.72 -14.24
N MET A 273 -16.39 -9.10 -13.45
CA MET A 273 -16.16 -9.60 -12.09
C MET A 273 -15.17 -10.79 -12.09
N PRO A 274 -14.35 -10.96 -11.05
CA PRO A 274 -13.28 -11.97 -11.03
C PRO A 274 -13.75 -13.40 -11.32
N ALA A 275 -14.93 -13.79 -10.81
CA ALA A 275 -15.52 -15.09 -11.07
C ALA A 275 -15.79 -15.28 -12.58
N ALA A 276 -16.46 -14.31 -13.21
CA ALA A 276 -16.73 -14.31 -14.65
C ALA A 276 -15.43 -14.27 -15.51
N GLN A 277 -14.39 -13.55 -15.06
CA GLN A 277 -13.09 -13.56 -15.74
C GLN A 277 -12.42 -14.94 -15.68
N LEU A 278 -12.39 -15.54 -14.49
CA LEU A 278 -11.76 -16.84 -14.27
C LEU A 278 -12.51 -17.96 -14.99
N GLU A 279 -13.85 -17.91 -15.00
CA GLU A 279 -14.69 -18.83 -15.76
C GLU A 279 -14.38 -18.76 -17.26
N ARG A 280 -14.24 -17.55 -17.82
CA ARG A 280 -13.90 -17.36 -19.24
C ARG A 280 -12.55 -17.96 -19.63
N PHE A 281 -11.55 -17.91 -18.75
CA PHE A 281 -10.19 -18.38 -19.06
C PHE A 281 -9.91 -19.84 -18.67
N TYR A 282 -10.52 -20.33 -17.58
CA TYR A 282 -10.23 -21.66 -17.04
C TYR A 282 -11.39 -22.67 -17.18
N GLY A 283 -12.59 -22.21 -17.55
CA GLY A 283 -13.82 -23.00 -17.50
C GLY A 283 -14.40 -23.08 -16.08
N LYS A 284 -15.72 -23.29 -15.97
CA LYS A 284 -16.46 -23.31 -14.69
C LYS A 284 -15.80 -24.18 -13.61
N ASP A 285 -15.34 -25.37 -13.99
CA ASP A 285 -14.79 -26.35 -13.05
C ASP A 285 -13.39 -26.01 -12.52
N ARG A 286 -12.63 -25.15 -13.21
CA ARG A 286 -11.27 -24.74 -12.79
C ARG A 286 -11.18 -23.30 -12.30
N ALA A 287 -12.23 -22.49 -12.49
CA ALA A 287 -12.29 -21.10 -12.02
C ALA A 287 -12.28 -20.98 -10.49
N GLN A 288 -12.76 -22.00 -9.79
CA GLN A 288 -12.76 -22.06 -8.34
C GLN A 288 -11.35 -22.07 -7.74
N ILE A 289 -10.39 -22.76 -8.38
CA ILE A 289 -9.02 -22.89 -7.85
C ILE A 289 -8.32 -21.51 -7.73
N PRO A 290 -8.30 -20.65 -8.76
CA PRO A 290 -7.75 -19.29 -8.62
C PRO A 290 -8.52 -18.37 -7.67
N MET A 291 -9.85 -18.58 -7.48
CA MET A 291 -10.61 -17.85 -6.46
C MET A 291 -10.12 -18.22 -5.06
N TYR A 292 -10.06 -19.52 -4.74
CA TYR A 292 -9.58 -20.01 -3.45
C TYR A 292 -8.11 -19.69 -3.18
N LEU A 293 -7.26 -19.60 -4.20
CA LEU A 293 -5.89 -19.11 -4.05
C LEU A 293 -5.84 -17.66 -3.53
N GLY A 294 -6.79 -16.82 -3.95
CA GLY A 294 -6.93 -15.46 -3.43
C GLY A 294 -7.30 -15.45 -1.95
N TYR A 295 -8.25 -16.30 -1.54
CA TYR A 295 -8.63 -16.43 -0.12
C TYR A 295 -7.49 -16.97 0.70
N ALA A 296 -6.80 -18.01 0.21
CA ALA A 296 -5.62 -18.56 0.84
C ALA A 296 -4.56 -17.47 1.04
N PHE A 297 -4.26 -16.65 0.01
CA PHE A 297 -3.34 -15.54 0.16
C PHE A 297 -3.76 -14.54 1.24
N ARG A 298 -5.04 -14.10 1.23
CA ARG A 298 -5.56 -13.19 2.25
C ARG A 298 -5.44 -13.82 3.64
N ALA A 299 -5.82 -15.09 3.75
CA ALA A 299 -5.68 -15.94 4.93
C ALA A 299 -4.22 -16.30 5.24
N MET A 300 -3.20 -15.96 4.46
CA MET A 300 -1.82 -16.09 4.92
C MET A 300 -1.33 -14.81 5.61
N ASN A 301 -2.08 -13.72 5.48
CA ASN A 301 -1.86 -12.47 6.19
C ASN A 301 -2.71 -12.41 7.47
N SER A 302 -2.21 -11.69 8.46
CA SER A 302 -2.87 -11.52 9.76
C SER A 302 -4.30 -10.97 9.66
N HIS A 303 -4.58 -10.01 8.77
CA HIS A 303 -5.92 -9.45 8.58
C HIS A 303 -6.92 -10.50 8.09
N GLY A 304 -6.48 -11.47 7.30
CA GLY A 304 -7.35 -12.54 6.81
C GLY A 304 -8.01 -13.32 7.94
N ARG A 305 -7.32 -13.49 9.08
CA ARG A 305 -7.88 -14.15 10.29
C ARG A 305 -9.18 -13.47 10.71
N ALA A 306 -9.13 -12.16 10.89
CA ALA A 306 -10.30 -11.40 11.32
C ALA A 306 -11.34 -11.31 10.21
N LEU A 307 -10.94 -11.13 8.94
CA LEU A 307 -11.90 -10.99 7.84
C LEU A 307 -12.81 -12.21 7.68
N PHE A 308 -12.27 -13.43 7.73
CA PHE A 308 -13.11 -14.64 7.59
C PHE A 308 -13.99 -14.88 8.81
N THR A 309 -13.49 -14.66 10.04
CA THR A 309 -14.34 -14.65 11.24
C THR A 309 -15.48 -13.64 11.14
N LEU A 310 -15.18 -12.43 10.68
CA LEU A 310 -16.15 -11.35 10.54
C LEU A 310 -17.12 -11.61 9.39
N ALA A 311 -16.76 -12.41 8.38
CA ALA A 311 -17.64 -12.79 7.28
C ALA A 311 -18.82 -13.65 7.79
N HIS A 312 -18.55 -14.66 8.62
CA HIS A 312 -19.60 -15.44 9.30
C HIS A 312 -20.54 -14.53 10.08
N ARG A 313 -20.00 -13.54 10.80
CA ARG A 313 -20.79 -12.54 11.52
C ARG A 313 -21.59 -11.62 10.59
N ALA A 314 -21.04 -11.26 9.44
CA ALA A 314 -21.71 -10.39 8.47
C ALA A 314 -22.92 -11.08 7.81
N MET A 315 -22.83 -12.40 7.63
CA MET A 315 -23.87 -13.26 7.05
C MET A 315 -24.80 -13.89 8.09
N ALA A 316 -24.59 -13.62 9.39
CA ALA A 316 -25.41 -14.18 10.45
C ALA A 316 -26.91 -13.92 10.23
N GLY A 317 -27.72 -14.98 10.33
CA GLY A 317 -29.16 -14.95 10.03
C GLY A 317 -29.51 -15.25 8.56
N HIS A 318 -28.51 -15.52 7.72
CA HIS A 318 -28.67 -15.98 6.34
C HIS A 318 -27.94 -17.31 6.14
N ASP A 319 -28.26 -18.01 5.05
CA ASP A 319 -27.47 -19.15 4.58
C ASP A 319 -26.16 -18.62 3.99
N GLU A 320 -25.01 -19.13 4.45
CA GLU A 320 -23.70 -18.70 3.94
C GLU A 320 -23.45 -19.20 2.51
N ASP A 321 -24.07 -20.32 2.13
CA ASP A 321 -23.95 -20.92 0.79
C ASP A 321 -24.59 -20.03 -0.30
N ASP A 322 -25.42 -19.06 0.09
CA ASP A 322 -25.99 -18.05 -0.81
C ASP A 322 -24.98 -16.98 -1.25
N TYR A 323 -23.81 -16.87 -0.60
CA TYR A 323 -22.89 -15.76 -0.80
C TYR A 323 -21.57 -16.19 -1.44
N VAL A 324 -21.14 -15.36 -2.39
CA VAL A 324 -19.76 -15.38 -2.89
C VAL A 324 -18.96 -14.32 -2.14
N ILE A 325 -17.94 -14.76 -1.43
CA ILE A 325 -17.00 -13.89 -0.73
C ILE A 325 -16.02 -13.29 -1.74
N THR A 326 -15.92 -11.97 -1.83
CA THR A 326 -15.01 -11.28 -2.76
C THR A 326 -14.13 -10.29 -2.01
N ASP A 327 -12.82 -10.37 -2.20
CA ASP A 327 -11.89 -9.38 -1.64
C ASP A 327 -12.20 -7.98 -2.20
N GLY A 328 -12.32 -6.99 -1.33
CA GLY A 328 -12.67 -5.61 -1.72
C GLY A 328 -11.70 -4.99 -2.71
N GLU A 329 -10.44 -5.44 -2.73
CA GLU A 329 -9.46 -5.05 -3.73
C GLU A 329 -9.91 -5.40 -5.16
N ARG A 330 -10.59 -6.54 -5.32
CA ARG A 330 -11.16 -6.96 -6.61
C ARG A 330 -12.40 -6.15 -6.96
N VAL A 331 -13.28 -5.90 -5.98
CA VAL A 331 -14.47 -5.04 -6.17
C VAL A 331 -14.05 -3.64 -6.60
N CYS A 332 -13.04 -3.05 -5.94
CA CYS A 332 -12.43 -1.77 -6.31
C CYS A 332 -11.89 -1.80 -7.74
N SER A 333 -11.13 -2.82 -8.10
CA SER A 333 -10.56 -2.95 -9.44
C SER A 333 -11.64 -2.94 -10.53
N THR A 334 -12.74 -3.66 -10.30
CA THR A 334 -13.88 -3.71 -11.23
C THR A 334 -14.64 -2.38 -11.26
N ALA A 335 -14.97 -1.80 -10.10
CA ALA A 335 -15.83 -0.62 -10.04
C ALA A 335 -15.13 0.70 -10.35
N VAL A 336 -13.84 0.80 -10.02
CA VAL A 336 -13.04 2.04 -10.08
C VAL A 336 -12.00 1.98 -11.20
N GLY A 337 -11.58 0.78 -11.64
CA GLY A 337 -10.57 0.61 -12.69
C GLY A 337 -9.12 0.72 -12.20
N TRP A 338 -8.90 0.94 -10.91
CA TRP A 338 -7.58 0.95 -10.30
C TRP A 338 -7.67 0.47 -8.85
N ASN A 339 -6.68 -0.32 -8.43
CA ASN A 339 -6.51 -0.73 -7.05
C ASN A 339 -5.03 -0.94 -6.75
N PHE A 340 -4.62 -0.50 -5.57
CA PHE A 340 -3.27 -0.71 -5.03
C PHE A 340 -3.34 -1.32 -3.61
N GLY A 341 -4.42 -2.03 -3.31
CA GLY A 341 -4.67 -2.55 -1.97
C GLY A 341 -4.97 -1.46 -0.94
N ASP A 342 -5.43 -0.29 -1.37
CA ASP A 342 -5.81 0.78 -0.44
C ASP A 342 -7.27 0.65 -0.07
N GLY A 343 -7.55 0.17 1.15
CA GLY A 343 -8.90 -0.03 1.64
C GLY A 343 -9.75 1.23 1.74
N HIS A 344 -9.15 2.42 1.64
CA HIS A 344 -9.91 3.66 1.50
C HIS A 344 -10.68 3.76 0.18
N LEU A 345 -10.33 2.97 -0.84
CA LEU A 345 -11.02 2.97 -2.13
C LEU A 345 -12.22 2.01 -2.20
N HIS A 346 -12.31 1.07 -1.27
CA HIS A 346 -13.40 0.11 -1.19
C HIS A 346 -14.08 0.11 0.19
N ASN A 347 -14.23 1.32 0.75
CA ASN A 347 -14.92 1.58 2.01
C ASN A 347 -16.40 1.97 1.79
N GLU A 348 -17.02 2.57 2.80
CA GLU A 348 -18.41 3.00 2.79
C GLU A 348 -18.76 3.94 1.63
N GLN A 349 -17.81 4.70 1.09
CA GLN A 349 -18.05 5.55 -0.09
C GLN A 349 -18.30 4.72 -1.34
N LEU A 350 -17.51 3.65 -1.56
CA LEU A 350 -17.74 2.74 -2.68
C LEU A 350 -19.04 1.96 -2.49
N ILE A 351 -19.33 1.52 -1.26
CA ILE A 351 -20.58 0.81 -0.93
C ILE A 351 -21.78 1.69 -1.29
N ALA A 352 -21.80 2.95 -0.85
CA ALA A 352 -22.88 3.88 -1.14
C ALA A 352 -23.01 4.18 -2.64
N ALA A 353 -21.88 4.36 -3.35
CA ALA A 353 -21.89 4.59 -4.79
C ALA A 353 -22.41 3.38 -5.58
N MET A 354 -22.05 2.16 -5.18
CA MET A 354 -22.57 0.93 -5.78
C MET A 354 -24.06 0.76 -5.45
N GLN A 355 -24.50 1.03 -4.22
CA GLN A 355 -25.92 0.98 -3.86
C GLN A 355 -26.75 1.93 -4.72
N GLN A 356 -26.30 3.17 -4.93
CA GLN A 356 -26.99 4.15 -5.76
C GLN A 356 -27.17 3.67 -7.22
N ARG A 357 -26.20 2.92 -7.75
CA ARG A 357 -26.21 2.44 -9.14
C ARG A 357 -26.92 1.11 -9.33
N CYS A 358 -26.81 0.22 -8.35
CA CYS A 358 -27.24 -1.17 -8.47
C CYS A 358 -28.59 -1.44 -7.76
N GLY A 359 -28.97 -0.64 -6.77
CA GLY A 359 -30.23 -0.83 -6.03
C GLY A 359 -30.30 -2.19 -5.32
N PHE A 360 -29.31 -2.49 -4.47
CA PHE A 360 -29.31 -3.72 -3.68
C PHE A 360 -30.47 -3.72 -2.69
N GLN A 361 -31.01 -4.90 -2.44
CA GLN A 361 -31.99 -5.19 -1.40
C GLN A 361 -31.26 -5.57 -0.10
N PRO A 362 -31.91 -5.43 1.07
CA PRO A 362 -31.33 -5.86 2.34
C PRO A 362 -30.82 -7.30 2.27
N GLY A 363 -29.60 -7.53 2.76
CA GLY A 363 -28.96 -8.85 2.75
C GLY A 363 -28.31 -9.26 1.43
N GLU A 364 -28.44 -8.52 0.32
CA GLU A 364 -27.82 -8.96 -0.93
C GLU A 364 -26.30 -8.71 -0.98
N VAL A 365 -25.83 -7.65 -0.31
CA VAL A 365 -24.41 -7.30 -0.22
C VAL A 365 -24.07 -6.94 1.22
N ARG A 366 -23.28 -7.81 1.87
CA ARG A 366 -22.82 -7.64 3.25
C ARG A 366 -21.32 -7.46 3.24
N VAL A 367 -20.81 -6.39 3.85
CA VAL A 367 -19.41 -6.00 3.76
C VAL A 367 -18.78 -5.97 5.14
N VAL A 368 -17.67 -6.67 5.26
CA VAL A 368 -16.74 -6.54 6.39
C VAL A 368 -15.75 -5.44 6.06
N LEU A 369 -15.64 -4.43 6.92
CA LEU A 369 -14.58 -3.44 6.87
C LEU A 369 -13.67 -3.61 8.08
N LEU A 370 -12.37 -3.77 7.85
CA LEU A 370 -11.34 -3.87 8.89
C LEU A 370 -10.31 -2.77 8.67
N ASP A 371 -10.27 -1.81 9.61
CA ASP A 371 -9.30 -0.72 9.57
C ASP A 371 -7.90 -1.24 9.88
N ALA A 372 -6.90 -0.58 9.33
CA ALA A 372 -5.52 -0.84 9.72
C ALA A 372 -5.24 -0.48 11.18
N GLN A 373 -4.28 -1.18 11.78
CA GLN A 373 -3.82 -0.98 13.15
C GLN A 373 -3.13 0.40 13.30
N PRO A 374 -3.60 1.29 14.19
CA PRO A 374 -2.85 2.48 14.59
C PRO A 374 -1.57 2.07 15.34
N ILE A 375 -0.44 2.73 15.06
CA ILE A 375 0.88 2.32 15.60
C ILE A 375 0.93 2.23 17.14
N HIS A 376 0.11 3.01 17.82
CA HIS A 376 0.04 3.12 19.28
C HIS A 376 -1.03 2.21 19.92
N ARG A 377 -1.75 1.40 19.15
CA ARG A 377 -2.82 0.52 19.65
C ARG A 377 -2.56 -0.94 19.28
N GLN A 378 -3.06 -1.87 20.08
CA GLN A 378 -2.94 -3.33 19.82
C GLN A 378 -4.25 -3.95 19.34
N THR A 379 -5.07 -3.15 18.65
CA THR A 379 -6.40 -3.51 18.15
C THR A 379 -6.62 -2.97 16.75
N GLN A 380 -7.47 -3.64 15.98
CA GLN A 380 -8.03 -3.14 14.73
C GLN A 380 -9.54 -2.96 14.90
N GLU A 381 -10.06 -1.83 14.44
CA GLU A 381 -11.49 -1.54 14.44
C GLU A 381 -12.15 -2.20 13.23
N TYR A 382 -13.35 -2.73 13.41
CA TYR A 382 -14.14 -3.28 12.32
C TYR A 382 -15.54 -2.70 12.29
N ARG A 383 -16.15 -2.75 11.10
CA ARG A 383 -17.56 -2.42 10.85
C ARG A 383 -18.15 -3.47 9.93
N LEU A 384 -19.40 -3.82 10.17
CA LEU A 384 -20.19 -4.66 9.27
C LEU A 384 -21.31 -3.81 8.69
N VAL A 385 -21.40 -3.81 7.36
CA VAL A 385 -22.28 -2.93 6.60
C VAL A 385 -23.13 -3.77 5.65
N ASP A 386 -24.43 -3.50 5.63
CA ASP A 386 -25.31 -3.89 4.56
C ASP A 386 -25.34 -2.77 3.52
N ALA A 387 -25.13 -3.07 2.24
CA ALA A 387 -25.09 -2.02 1.23
C ALA A 387 -26.43 -1.27 1.09
N ALA A 388 -27.56 -1.91 1.43
CA ALA A 388 -28.89 -1.32 1.35
C ALA A 388 -29.29 -0.59 2.63
N THR A 389 -28.97 -1.16 3.80
CA THR A 389 -29.46 -0.64 5.11
C THR A 389 -28.40 0.06 5.96
N GLY A 390 -27.12 0.00 5.56
CA GLY A 390 -26.02 0.68 6.24
C GLY A 390 -25.32 -0.17 7.31
N GLU A 391 -24.60 0.50 8.21
CA GLU A 391 -23.83 -0.15 9.27
C GLU A 391 -24.76 -0.80 10.32
N PHE A 392 -24.57 -2.09 10.60
CA PHE A 392 -25.37 -2.82 11.60
C PHE A 392 -24.55 -3.31 12.80
N GLU A 393 -23.21 -3.36 12.68
CA GLU A 393 -22.33 -3.73 13.78
C GLU A 393 -20.98 -3.02 13.71
N ARG A 394 -20.45 -2.64 14.88
CA ARG A 394 -19.09 -2.11 15.03
C ARG A 394 -18.41 -2.67 16.27
N GLY A 395 -17.10 -2.88 16.17
CA GLY A 395 -16.29 -3.31 17.31
C GLY A 395 -14.79 -3.30 17.01
N TYR A 396 -14.04 -4.12 17.73
CA TYR A 396 -12.61 -4.31 17.49
C TYR A 396 -12.16 -5.77 17.68
N VAL A 397 -11.04 -6.12 17.07
CA VAL A 397 -10.27 -7.35 17.27
C VAL A 397 -8.90 -7.02 17.84
N ARG A 398 -8.33 -7.92 18.66
CA ARG A 398 -6.97 -7.73 19.18
C ARG A 398 -5.95 -8.31 18.21
N VAL A 399 -4.86 -7.58 18.00
CA VAL A 399 -3.80 -8.01 17.08
C VAL A 399 -3.17 -9.33 17.54
N ALA A 400 -3.01 -9.50 18.85
CA ALA A 400 -2.49 -10.73 19.44
C ALA A 400 -3.32 -11.98 19.10
N ASP A 401 -4.63 -11.83 18.97
CA ASP A 401 -5.53 -12.97 18.71
C ASP A 401 -5.49 -13.38 17.24
N MET A 402 -5.25 -12.44 16.32
CA MET A 402 -5.06 -12.75 14.90
C MET A 402 -3.71 -13.43 14.65
N VAL A 403 -2.61 -12.86 15.16
CA VAL A 403 -1.26 -13.32 14.79
C VAL A 403 -0.89 -14.70 15.36
N ASN A 404 -1.66 -15.21 16.32
CA ASN A 404 -1.40 -16.51 16.93
C ASN A 404 -2.15 -17.67 16.27
N ARG A 405 -2.98 -17.40 15.25
CA ARG A 405 -3.89 -18.34 14.61
C ARG A 405 -3.44 -18.82 13.22
N GLN A 406 -3.92 -20.00 12.82
CA GLN A 406 -3.70 -20.57 11.50
C GLN A 406 -4.54 -19.87 10.42
N PRO A 407 -4.13 -19.98 9.14
CA PRO A 407 -4.91 -19.49 7.99
C PRO A 407 -6.37 -19.92 7.95
N TRP A 408 -6.65 -21.14 8.41
CA TRP A 408 -7.97 -21.74 8.39
C TRP A 408 -8.72 -21.61 9.73
N ASP A 409 -8.18 -20.86 10.70
CA ASP A 409 -8.89 -20.56 11.95
C ASP A 409 -9.75 -19.30 11.73
N ASP A 410 -11.07 -19.46 11.81
CA ASP A 410 -12.09 -18.43 11.58
C ASP A 410 -12.88 -18.07 12.86
N ASP A 411 -12.30 -18.34 14.03
CA ASP A 411 -12.87 -18.11 15.37
C ASP A 411 -12.15 -17.00 16.16
N VAL A 412 -11.66 -15.94 15.50
CA VAL A 412 -11.00 -14.81 16.19
C VAL A 412 -11.96 -14.19 17.22
N PRO A 413 -11.55 -13.98 18.48
CA PRO A 413 -12.35 -13.24 19.45
C PRO A 413 -12.67 -11.81 18.98
N VAL A 414 -13.96 -11.50 18.90
CA VAL A 414 -14.50 -10.21 18.46
C VAL A 414 -15.11 -9.47 19.64
N ASN A 415 -14.75 -8.19 19.81
CA ASN A 415 -15.26 -7.35 20.89
C ASN A 415 -16.23 -6.32 20.30
N LYS A 416 -17.53 -6.55 20.50
CA LYS A 416 -18.59 -5.68 19.98
C LYS A 416 -18.71 -4.41 20.83
N LEU A 417 -18.77 -3.26 20.18
CA LEU A 417 -18.97 -1.96 20.83
C LEU A 417 -20.41 -1.47 20.68
N LEU A 418 -21.02 -1.68 19.50
CA LEU A 418 -22.40 -1.24 19.20
C LEU A 418 -23.11 -2.28 18.32
N ALA A 419 -24.39 -2.53 18.62
CA ALA A 419 -25.36 -3.15 17.72
C ALA A 419 -26.33 -2.06 17.29
N PHE A 420 -26.54 -1.89 15.99
CA PHE A 420 -27.69 -1.12 15.52
C PHE A 420 -28.84 -2.10 15.36
N VAL A 421 -29.96 -1.85 16.03
CA VAL A 421 -31.19 -2.60 15.80
C VAL A 421 -31.73 -2.10 14.46
N SER A 422 -31.70 -2.95 13.44
CA SER A 422 -32.32 -2.70 12.13
C SER A 422 -33.82 -2.86 12.20
#